data_AF-A0A6J4X9T9-F1
#
_entry.id   AF-A0A6J4X9T9-F1
#
_cell.length_a   1.000
_cell.length_b   1.000
_cell.length_c   1.000
_cell.angle_alpha   90.00
_cell.angle_beta   90.00
_cell.angle_gamma   90.00
#
_symmetry.space_group_name_H-M   'P 1'
#
loop_
_entity.id
_entity.type
_entity.pdbx_description
1 polymer ?
#
loop_
_entity_poly.entity_id
_entity_poly.type
_entity_poly.pdbx_seq_one_letter_code
_entity_poly.pdbx_strand_id
1 'polypeptide(L)'
;MENEKAFYEKLERRGVSRRDFMKYCTFLTAAMGLSSSFVPKVAEVFAAPAQRPPVIWLHFGECTGCSEAVLRSQYPYPDDLVLEILSLEYHETIMAAAGQQAEDQLHAAAKKYEGKFICVVEGAIATKYDGGYGKIGGRTFLEIGKEICTKAAGVICIGSCSSFGNIQAAAPNPGGYKGVGEALGIKTVNIAGCPPNPVNFVGTVVNYLLLGKLPALDDLGRPLFAYGKSIHDQCPRRAHFENDEFVEVFGSEEAAAGYCLYKVGCRGPETYNNCPIAKFNDGTSWPIEAGAPCIGCSEPAFWDKFTPFYEEL
;
A
#
# COMPACT_ATOMS: atom_id res chain seq x y z
N MET A 1 -6.11 32.27 1.32
CA MET A 1 -7.33 32.75 0.63
C MET A 1 -7.18 32.74 -0.90
N GLU A 2 -6.21 33.43 -1.52
CA GLU A 2 -6.02 33.35 -2.99
C GLU A 2 -5.57 31.96 -3.47
N ASN A 3 -4.56 31.36 -2.83
CA ASN A 3 -4.10 30.00 -3.17
C ASN A 3 -5.18 28.92 -2.99
N GLU A 4 -6.01 29.07 -1.95
CA GLU A 4 -7.11 28.15 -1.66
C GLU A 4 -8.23 28.26 -2.71
N LYS A 5 -8.56 29.49 -3.13
CA LYS A 5 -9.53 29.73 -4.20
C LYS A 5 -9.03 29.17 -5.54
N ALA A 6 -7.75 29.38 -5.86
CA ALA A 6 -7.12 28.82 -7.05
C ALA A 6 -7.11 27.29 -7.05
N PHE A 7 -6.88 26.65 -5.89
CA PHE A 7 -6.95 25.20 -5.75
C PHE A 7 -8.36 24.67 -6.03
N TYR A 8 -9.40 25.26 -5.43
CA TYR A 8 -10.77 24.82 -5.67
C TYR A 8 -11.25 25.09 -7.11
N GLU A 9 -10.88 26.23 -7.70
CA GLU A 9 -11.18 26.52 -9.12
C GLU A 9 -10.50 25.50 -10.06
N LYS A 10 -9.31 25.02 -9.70
CA LYS A 10 -8.59 23.98 -10.45
C LYS A 10 -9.25 22.61 -10.31
N LEU A 11 -9.68 22.22 -9.10
CA LEU A 11 -10.46 21.00 -8.87
C LEU A 11 -11.77 21.00 -9.67
N GLU A 12 -12.47 22.14 -9.68
CA GLU A 12 -13.75 22.28 -10.39
C GLU A 12 -13.57 22.12 -11.91
N ARG A 13 -12.47 22.65 -12.49
CA ARG A 13 -12.11 22.42 -13.90
C ARG A 13 -11.86 20.95 -14.25
N ARG A 14 -11.50 20.12 -13.26
CA ARG A 14 -11.30 18.67 -13.41
C ARG A 14 -12.56 17.86 -13.07
N GLY A 15 -13.68 18.52 -12.81
CA GLY A 15 -14.95 17.86 -12.48
C GLY A 15 -15.06 17.45 -11.01
N VAL A 16 -14.15 17.89 -10.13
CA VAL A 16 -14.20 17.59 -8.69
C VAL A 16 -14.82 18.77 -7.95
N SER A 17 -16.00 18.56 -7.37
CA SER A 17 -16.63 19.60 -6.56
C SER A 17 -15.92 19.77 -5.21
N ARG A 18 -15.94 20.99 -4.65
CA ARG A 18 -15.47 21.23 -3.27
C ARG A 18 -16.13 20.29 -2.26
N ARG A 19 -17.40 19.92 -2.47
CA ARG A 19 -18.13 19.00 -1.59
C ARG A 19 -17.51 17.61 -1.61
N ASP A 20 -17.21 17.09 -2.79
CA ASP A 20 -16.67 15.73 -2.92
C ASP A 20 -15.23 15.65 -2.39
N PHE A 21 -14.43 16.69 -2.63
CA PHE A 21 -13.12 16.83 -1.98
C PHE A 21 -13.20 16.83 -0.45
N MET A 22 -14.14 17.56 0.14
CA MET A 22 -14.29 17.60 1.61
C MET A 22 -14.84 16.28 2.18
N LYS A 23 -15.71 15.56 1.45
CA LYS A 23 -16.12 14.20 1.82
C LYS A 23 -14.91 13.26 1.85
N TYR A 24 -14.04 13.37 0.86
CA TYR A 24 -12.82 12.58 0.82
C TYR A 24 -11.90 12.90 2.00
N CYS A 25 -11.62 14.18 2.27
CA CYS A 25 -10.81 14.57 3.43
C CYS A 25 -11.40 14.02 4.73
N THR A 26 -12.74 13.99 4.84
CA THR A 26 -13.46 13.39 5.97
C THR A 26 -13.24 11.89 6.05
N PHE A 27 -13.42 11.17 4.94
CA PHE A 27 -13.17 9.72 4.86
C PHE A 27 -11.72 9.39 5.22
N LEU A 28 -10.74 10.08 4.65
CA LEU A 28 -9.32 9.84 4.92
C LEU A 28 -8.98 10.14 6.39
N THR A 29 -9.52 11.23 6.95
CA THR A 29 -9.37 11.56 8.38
C THR A 29 -9.90 10.41 9.25
N ALA A 30 -11.08 9.90 8.94
CA ALA A 30 -11.69 8.78 9.66
C ALA A 30 -10.90 7.47 9.48
N ALA A 31 -10.43 7.17 8.27
CA ALA A 31 -9.63 5.99 7.97
C ALA A 31 -8.29 5.99 8.75
N MET A 32 -7.69 7.16 8.95
CA MET A 32 -6.51 7.34 9.80
C MET A 32 -6.83 7.31 11.31
N GLY A 33 -8.10 7.17 11.71
CA GLY A 33 -8.54 7.22 13.10
C GLY A 33 -8.39 8.60 13.75
N LEU A 34 -8.35 9.68 12.97
CA LEU A 34 -8.22 11.05 13.47
C LEU A 34 -9.61 11.67 13.75
N SER A 35 -9.65 12.67 14.64
CA SER A 35 -10.88 13.40 14.94
C SER A 35 -11.32 14.28 13.76
N SER A 36 -12.62 14.53 13.64
CA SER A 36 -13.20 15.39 12.58
C SER A 36 -12.62 16.82 12.54
N SER A 37 -12.03 17.30 13.64
CA SER A 37 -11.29 18.56 13.69
C SER A 37 -10.03 18.60 12.82
N PHE A 38 -9.51 17.45 12.37
CA PHE A 38 -8.38 17.36 11.43
C PHE A 38 -8.80 17.46 9.97
N VAL A 39 -10.10 17.38 9.64
CA VAL A 39 -10.57 17.44 8.25
C VAL A 39 -10.07 18.70 7.51
N PRO A 40 -10.12 19.92 8.08
CA PRO A 40 -9.57 21.10 7.43
C PRO A 40 -8.06 21.02 7.22
N LYS A 41 -7.31 20.44 8.17
CA LYS A 41 -5.84 20.29 8.05
C LYS A 41 -5.47 19.28 6.96
N VAL A 42 -6.23 18.19 6.86
CA VAL A 42 -6.10 17.21 5.76
C VAL A 42 -6.34 17.91 4.41
N ALA A 43 -7.37 18.74 4.32
CA ALA A 43 -7.63 19.54 3.13
C ALA A 43 -6.48 20.51 2.82
N GLU A 44 -5.89 21.17 3.82
CA GLU A 44 -4.73 22.06 3.66
C GLU A 44 -3.49 21.35 3.11
N VAL A 45 -3.23 20.10 3.51
CA VAL A 45 -2.12 19.31 2.97
C VAL A 45 -2.23 19.11 1.46
N PHE A 46 -3.45 18.94 0.95
CA PHE A 46 -3.70 18.85 -0.49
C PHE A 46 -3.73 20.22 -1.18
N ALA A 47 -4.26 21.25 -0.52
CA ALA A 47 -4.46 22.56 -1.11
C ALA A 47 -3.19 23.41 -1.22
N ALA A 48 -2.20 23.19 -0.35
CA ALA A 48 -0.95 23.95 -0.36
C ALA A 48 0.21 23.22 0.34
N PRO A 49 0.84 22.21 -0.29
CA PRO A 49 2.13 21.75 0.19
C PRO A 49 3.13 22.90 0.03
N ALA A 50 3.67 23.44 1.13
CA ALA A 50 4.74 24.45 1.08
C ALA A 50 5.96 23.97 0.25
N GLN A 51 6.14 22.64 0.16
CA GLN A 51 7.05 21.96 -0.75
C GLN A 51 6.52 20.53 -0.96
N ARG A 52 6.38 20.08 -2.22
CA ARG A 52 5.99 18.69 -2.53
C ARG A 52 7.10 17.73 -2.08
N PRO A 53 6.82 16.70 -1.27
CA PRO A 53 7.85 15.77 -0.80
C PRO A 53 8.50 15.04 -1.99
N PRO A 54 9.83 15.01 -2.09
CA PRO A 54 10.51 14.23 -3.12
C PRO A 54 10.34 12.74 -2.83
N VAL A 55 9.94 12.00 -3.85
CA VAL A 55 9.71 10.55 -3.79
C VAL A 55 10.55 9.86 -4.86
N ILE A 56 11.26 8.81 -4.44
CA ILE A 56 11.93 7.87 -5.32
C ILE A 56 11.22 6.53 -5.17
N TRP A 57 10.60 6.05 -6.26
CA TRP A 57 9.89 4.79 -6.31
C TRP A 57 10.74 3.73 -7.03
N LEU A 58 11.20 2.73 -6.28
CA LEU A 58 12.02 1.63 -6.80
C LEU A 58 11.17 0.40 -7.06
N HIS A 59 11.45 -0.31 -8.14
CA HIS A 59 10.92 -1.64 -8.41
C HIS A 59 12.04 -2.69 -8.24
N PHE A 60 11.73 -3.79 -7.55
CA PHE A 60 12.61 -4.97 -7.44
C PHE A 60 11.89 -6.23 -7.94
N GLY A 61 11.94 -7.35 -7.22
CA GLY A 61 11.19 -8.56 -7.61
C GLY A 61 9.70 -8.35 -7.38
N GLU A 62 8.95 -8.06 -8.44
CA GLU A 62 7.58 -7.57 -8.36
C GLU A 62 6.72 -7.99 -9.57
N CYS A 63 5.45 -7.55 -9.57
CA CYS A 63 4.47 -7.77 -10.64
C CYS A 63 3.73 -6.50 -11.05
N THR A 64 4.17 -5.33 -10.59
CA THR A 64 3.62 -3.99 -10.85
C THR A 64 2.20 -3.75 -10.31
N GLY A 65 1.61 -4.74 -9.63
CA GLY A 65 0.26 -4.65 -9.07
C GLY A 65 0.11 -3.57 -7.99
N CYS A 66 1.18 -3.18 -7.29
CA CYS A 66 1.09 -2.15 -6.25
C CYS A 66 1.09 -0.75 -6.88
N SER A 67 1.91 -0.53 -7.91
CA SER A 67 1.82 0.68 -8.75
C SER A 67 0.44 0.80 -9.37
N GLU A 68 -0.09 -0.27 -9.97
CA GLU A 68 -1.46 -0.27 -10.50
C GLU A 68 -2.51 0.04 -9.43
N ALA A 69 -2.38 -0.50 -8.22
CA ALA A 69 -3.30 -0.20 -7.12
C ALA A 69 -3.29 1.28 -6.73
N VAL A 70 -2.11 1.92 -6.70
CA VAL A 70 -2.01 3.38 -6.46
C VAL A 70 -2.61 4.17 -7.62
N LEU A 71 -2.43 3.72 -8.87
CA LEU A 71 -3.10 4.29 -10.04
C LEU A 71 -4.64 4.09 -10.02
N ARG A 72 -5.19 3.25 -9.13
CA ARG A 72 -6.64 3.13 -8.90
C ARG A 72 -7.15 3.98 -7.73
N SER A 73 -6.29 4.79 -7.11
CA SER A 73 -6.74 5.81 -6.16
C SER A 73 -7.74 6.74 -6.82
N GLN A 74 -8.96 6.86 -6.29
CA GLN A 74 -9.95 7.80 -6.80
C GLN A 74 -9.77 9.19 -6.20
N TYR A 75 -9.37 9.26 -4.94
CA TYR A 75 -9.16 10.51 -4.25
C TYR A 75 -7.95 10.36 -3.32
N PRO A 76 -6.92 11.21 -3.44
CA PRO A 76 -6.62 12.00 -4.64
C PRO A 76 -6.52 11.07 -5.86
N TYR A 77 -6.90 11.55 -7.03
CA TYR A 77 -6.63 10.82 -8.28
C TYR A 77 -5.11 10.74 -8.51
N PRO A 78 -4.63 9.81 -9.36
CA PRO A 78 -3.20 9.63 -9.56
C PRO A 78 -2.53 10.89 -10.15
N ASP A 79 -3.24 11.66 -10.97
CA ASP A 79 -2.73 12.94 -11.49
C ASP A 79 -2.52 13.96 -10.37
N ASP A 80 -3.46 14.09 -9.43
CA ASP A 80 -3.27 14.96 -8.27
C ASP A 80 -2.12 14.47 -7.38
N LEU A 81 -1.98 13.15 -7.19
CA LEU A 81 -0.89 12.56 -6.41
C LEU A 81 0.48 12.89 -7.00
N VAL A 82 0.63 12.78 -8.32
CA VAL A 82 1.91 12.98 -9.02
C VAL A 82 2.19 14.45 -9.32
N LEU A 83 1.17 15.25 -9.65
CA LEU A 83 1.35 16.63 -10.10
C LEU A 83 1.29 17.65 -8.95
N GLU A 84 0.53 17.36 -7.88
CA GLU A 84 0.20 18.36 -6.86
C GLU A 84 0.70 17.98 -5.46
N ILE A 85 0.73 16.69 -5.13
CA ILE A 85 1.01 16.23 -3.76
C ILE A 85 2.46 15.82 -3.61
N LEU A 86 2.94 14.93 -4.46
CA LEU A 86 4.30 14.39 -4.43
C LEU A 86 5.16 15.02 -5.54
N SER A 87 6.46 15.13 -5.29
CA SER A 87 7.43 15.34 -6.36
C SER A 87 8.02 13.98 -6.68
N LEU A 88 7.41 13.27 -7.64
CA LEU A 88 7.86 11.94 -8.03
C LEU A 88 9.10 12.07 -8.92
N GLU A 89 10.28 11.95 -8.31
CA GLU A 89 11.57 12.20 -8.95
C GLU A 89 12.06 11.00 -9.76
N TYR A 90 11.59 9.79 -9.43
CA TYR A 90 11.94 8.55 -10.13
C TYR A 90 10.83 7.52 -9.95
N HIS A 91 10.39 6.90 -11.05
CA HIS A 91 9.42 5.80 -11.07
C HIS A 91 9.43 5.15 -12.47
N GLU A 92 10.00 3.95 -12.59
CA GLU A 92 10.27 3.30 -13.89
C GLU A 92 9.02 3.10 -14.75
N THR A 93 7.87 2.80 -14.13
CA THR A 93 6.60 2.59 -14.83
C THR A 93 6.08 3.82 -15.59
N ILE A 94 6.29 5.06 -15.09
CA ILE A 94 5.64 6.26 -15.64
C ILE A 94 6.61 7.39 -16.04
N MET A 95 7.91 7.25 -15.76
CA MET A 95 8.89 8.28 -16.13
C MET A 95 9.19 8.29 -17.63
N ALA A 96 9.46 9.47 -18.17
CA ALA A 96 9.78 9.62 -19.60
C ALA A 96 11.21 9.16 -19.95
N ALA A 97 12.16 9.30 -19.02
CA ALA A 97 13.55 8.93 -19.24
C ALA A 97 13.75 7.40 -19.14
N ALA A 98 14.67 6.86 -19.93
CA ALA A 98 15.02 5.43 -19.95
C ALA A 98 16.54 5.26 -20.08
N GLY A 99 17.05 4.05 -19.85
CA GLY A 99 18.48 3.74 -19.95
C GLY A 99 19.33 4.66 -19.06
N GLN A 100 20.42 5.20 -19.60
CA GLN A 100 21.34 6.05 -18.85
C GLN A 100 20.66 7.29 -18.27
N GLN A 101 19.70 7.90 -18.99
CA GLN A 101 18.98 9.08 -18.50
C GLN A 101 18.16 8.77 -17.25
N ALA A 102 17.61 7.55 -17.15
CA ALA A 102 16.90 7.12 -15.96
C ALA A 102 17.84 6.90 -14.77
N GLU A 103 19.01 6.29 -15.01
CA GLU A 103 20.05 6.12 -13.97
C GLU A 103 20.56 7.47 -13.48
N ASP A 104 20.88 8.39 -14.38
CA ASP A 104 21.34 9.73 -14.05
C ASP A 104 20.29 10.47 -13.21
N GLN A 105 19.00 10.35 -13.54
CA GLN A 105 17.92 10.95 -12.78
C GLN A 105 17.80 10.34 -11.37
N LEU A 106 17.88 9.01 -11.24
CA LEU A 106 17.86 8.34 -9.93
C LEU A 106 18.98 8.86 -9.02
N HIS A 107 20.21 8.89 -9.53
CA HIS A 107 21.37 9.35 -8.78
C HIS A 107 21.33 10.85 -8.48
N ALA A 108 20.90 11.67 -9.43
CA ALA A 108 20.74 13.12 -9.25
C ALA A 108 19.68 13.43 -8.18
N ALA A 109 18.52 12.76 -8.23
CA ALA A 109 17.47 12.92 -7.23
C ALA A 109 17.93 12.47 -5.84
N ALA A 110 18.52 11.28 -5.73
CA ALA A 110 19.01 10.76 -4.46
C ALA A 110 20.08 11.67 -3.83
N LYS A 111 20.96 12.26 -4.64
CA LYS A 111 21.98 13.23 -4.18
C LYS A 111 21.36 14.57 -3.80
N LYS A 112 20.45 15.11 -4.61
CA LYS A 112 19.83 16.43 -4.38
C LYS A 112 19.00 16.46 -3.10
N TYR A 113 18.31 15.35 -2.79
CA TYR A 113 17.38 15.24 -1.68
C TYR A 113 17.85 14.30 -0.57
N GLU A 114 19.15 14.02 -0.48
CA GLU A 114 19.72 13.13 0.54
C GLU A 114 19.22 13.47 1.95
N GLY A 115 18.76 12.44 2.67
CA GLY A 115 18.16 12.54 4.00
C GLY A 115 16.76 13.17 4.04
N LYS A 116 16.18 13.53 2.88
CA LYS A 116 14.89 14.26 2.79
C LYS A 116 13.84 13.56 1.92
N PHE A 117 14.22 12.72 0.97
CA PHE A 117 13.27 12.01 0.11
C PHE A 117 12.66 10.79 0.80
N ILE A 118 11.42 10.47 0.43
CA ILE A 118 10.77 9.21 0.81
C ILE A 118 11.12 8.18 -0.27
N CYS A 119 11.66 7.04 0.14
CA CYS A 119 11.87 5.92 -0.76
C CYS A 119 10.67 4.99 -0.66
N VAL A 120 9.91 4.87 -1.75
CA VAL A 120 8.86 3.86 -1.87
C VAL A 120 9.45 2.67 -2.61
N VAL A 121 9.29 1.47 -2.07
CA VAL A 121 9.82 0.24 -2.67
C VAL A 121 8.69 -0.72 -2.96
N GLU A 122 8.53 -1.05 -4.23
CA GLU A 122 7.70 -2.13 -4.73
C GLU A 122 8.60 -3.33 -5.06
N GLY A 123 8.26 -4.51 -4.53
CA GLY A 123 9.01 -5.73 -4.81
C GLY A 123 10.03 -6.17 -3.77
N ALA A 124 10.35 -7.46 -3.81
CA ALA A 124 11.30 -8.11 -2.91
C ALA A 124 12.74 -8.06 -3.44
N ILE A 125 13.71 -8.11 -2.54
CA ILE A 125 15.13 -8.11 -2.90
C ILE A 125 15.64 -9.54 -2.97
N ALA A 126 16.18 -9.94 -4.12
CA ALA A 126 16.88 -11.22 -4.28
C ALA A 126 18.24 -11.17 -3.56
N THR A 127 18.57 -12.20 -2.77
CA THR A 127 19.81 -12.23 -1.98
C THR A 127 20.72 -13.42 -2.27
N LYS A 128 20.21 -14.52 -2.84
CA LYS A 128 21.06 -15.65 -3.26
C LYS A 128 21.88 -15.27 -4.50
N TYR A 129 23.00 -15.97 -4.68
CA TYR A 129 23.98 -15.72 -5.75
C TYR A 129 24.39 -14.25 -5.82
N ASP A 130 24.65 -13.66 -4.66
CA ASP A 130 25.03 -12.26 -4.47
C ASP A 130 24.05 -11.27 -5.16
N GLY A 131 22.75 -11.57 -5.10
CA GLY A 131 21.69 -10.77 -5.74
C GLY A 131 21.57 -10.97 -7.25
N GLY A 132 22.27 -11.95 -7.84
CA GLY A 132 22.32 -12.17 -9.29
C GLY A 132 20.98 -12.46 -9.97
N TYR A 133 19.95 -12.84 -9.22
CA TYR A 133 18.59 -13.10 -9.72
C TYR A 133 17.78 -11.84 -10.05
N GLY A 134 18.26 -10.65 -9.67
CA GLY A 134 17.55 -9.40 -9.93
C GLY A 134 18.50 -8.25 -10.17
N LYS A 135 18.50 -7.71 -11.39
CA LYS A 135 19.37 -6.60 -11.80
C LYS A 135 18.62 -5.55 -12.61
N ILE A 136 18.96 -4.29 -12.38
CA ILE A 136 18.56 -3.13 -13.19
C ILE A 136 19.84 -2.37 -13.53
N GLY A 137 20.04 -1.99 -14.79
CA GLY A 137 21.26 -1.29 -15.18
C GLY A 137 22.56 -2.08 -14.95
N GLY A 138 22.48 -3.41 -14.93
CA GLY A 138 23.61 -4.30 -14.59
C GLY A 138 23.93 -4.39 -13.09
N ARG A 139 23.25 -3.62 -12.24
CA ARG A 139 23.41 -3.59 -10.78
C ARG A 139 22.33 -4.43 -10.11
N THR A 140 22.68 -5.17 -9.07
CA THR A 140 21.75 -6.02 -8.33
C THR A 140 20.73 -5.19 -7.55
N PHE A 141 19.55 -5.76 -7.30
CA PHE A 141 18.55 -5.14 -6.41
C PHE A 141 19.15 -4.83 -5.02
N LEU A 142 20.03 -5.70 -4.54
CA LEU A 142 20.72 -5.53 -3.26
C LEU A 142 21.65 -4.31 -3.26
N GLU A 143 22.43 -4.09 -4.33
CA GLU A 143 23.30 -2.92 -4.48
C GLU A 143 22.49 -1.63 -4.57
N ILE A 144 21.44 -1.62 -5.39
CA ILE A 144 20.57 -0.45 -5.57
C ILE A 144 19.86 -0.11 -4.25
N GLY A 145 19.27 -1.12 -3.59
CA GLY A 145 18.59 -0.94 -2.31
C GLY A 145 19.52 -0.41 -1.22
N LYS A 146 20.73 -0.97 -1.09
CA LYS A 146 21.73 -0.46 -0.13
C LYS A 146 22.12 0.98 -0.39
N GLU A 147 22.29 1.37 -1.65
CA GLU A 147 22.69 2.73 -2.00
C GLU A 147 21.56 3.75 -1.78
N ILE A 148 20.36 3.45 -2.25
CA ILE A 148 19.27 4.43 -2.33
C ILE A 148 18.47 4.46 -1.02
N CYS A 149 18.09 3.31 -0.47
CA CYS A 149 17.23 3.27 0.72
C CYS A 149 17.91 3.85 1.97
N THR A 150 19.25 3.78 2.07
CA THR A 150 20.01 4.33 3.22
C THR A 150 20.16 5.85 3.17
N LYS A 151 19.95 6.47 2.00
CA LYS A 151 19.95 7.94 1.82
C LYS A 151 18.57 8.56 2.01
N ALA A 152 17.52 7.74 2.16
CA ALA A 152 16.15 8.21 2.30
C ALA A 152 15.88 8.74 3.72
N ALA A 153 14.95 9.68 3.86
CA ALA A 153 14.39 10.08 5.15
C ALA A 153 13.59 8.95 5.81
N GLY A 154 13.00 8.08 4.98
CA GLY A 154 12.26 6.90 5.40
C GLY A 154 11.94 6.01 4.20
N VAL A 155 11.75 4.72 4.48
CA VAL A 155 11.47 3.70 3.46
C VAL A 155 10.07 3.13 3.69
N ILE A 156 9.21 3.28 2.69
CA ILE A 156 7.87 2.71 2.66
C ILE A 156 7.90 1.49 1.72
N CYS A 157 7.65 0.31 2.27
CA CYS A 157 7.41 -0.89 1.48
C CYS A 157 5.94 -0.92 1.06
N ILE A 158 5.67 -0.81 -0.24
CA ILE A 158 4.32 -0.94 -0.77
C ILE A 158 4.08 -2.36 -1.30
N GLY A 159 3.19 -3.06 -0.62
CA GLY A 159 2.81 -4.44 -0.90
C GLY A 159 3.60 -5.49 -0.13
N SER A 160 3.06 -6.70 -0.10
CA SER A 160 3.65 -7.82 0.65
C SER A 160 4.98 -8.30 0.07
N CYS A 161 5.29 -7.97 -1.20
CA CYS A 161 6.58 -8.29 -1.82
C CYS A 161 7.73 -7.55 -1.11
N SER A 162 7.65 -6.22 -1.06
CA SER A 162 8.67 -5.41 -0.39
C SER A 162 8.59 -5.51 1.13
N SER A 163 7.39 -5.74 1.69
CA SER A 163 7.23 -5.91 3.14
C SER A 163 7.83 -7.24 3.63
N PHE A 164 7.50 -8.37 2.97
CA PHE A 164 7.73 -9.72 3.51
C PHE A 164 8.21 -10.76 2.48
N GLY A 165 8.50 -10.38 1.24
CA GLY A 165 8.99 -11.29 0.19
C GLY A 165 7.92 -11.86 -0.75
N ASN A 166 6.70 -12.18 -0.26
CA ASN A 166 5.55 -12.64 -1.07
C ASN A 166 5.87 -13.86 -1.97
N ILE A 167 5.25 -13.98 -3.15
CA ILE A 167 5.20 -15.20 -3.97
C ILE A 167 6.58 -15.70 -4.38
N GLN A 168 7.49 -14.80 -4.70
CA GLN A 168 8.88 -15.12 -5.05
C GLN A 168 9.71 -15.60 -3.84
N ALA A 169 9.25 -15.31 -2.61
CA ALA A 169 9.84 -15.81 -1.38
C ALA A 169 9.17 -17.08 -0.84
N ALA A 170 8.05 -17.51 -1.43
CA ALA A 170 7.40 -18.77 -1.09
C ALA A 170 8.32 -19.96 -1.41
N ALA A 171 8.10 -21.10 -0.73
CA ALA A 171 8.91 -22.29 -0.94
C ALA A 171 8.95 -22.71 -2.43
N PRO A 172 10.13 -23.01 -3.01
CA PRO A 172 11.44 -23.20 -2.37
C PRO A 172 12.35 -21.96 -2.34
N ASN A 173 11.86 -20.77 -2.70
CA ASN A 173 12.59 -19.50 -2.73
C ASN A 173 13.99 -19.58 -3.40
N PRO A 174 14.05 -19.87 -4.72
CA PRO A 174 15.32 -20.12 -5.41
C PRO A 174 16.23 -18.89 -5.45
N GLY A 175 15.67 -17.68 -5.56
CA GLY A 175 16.42 -16.41 -5.57
C GLY A 175 16.76 -15.85 -4.18
N GLY A 176 16.26 -16.48 -3.11
CA GLY A 176 16.43 -15.97 -1.74
C GLY A 176 15.80 -14.58 -1.59
N TYR A 177 14.61 -14.39 -2.14
CA TYR A 177 13.87 -13.15 -2.02
C TYR A 177 13.48 -12.90 -0.57
N LYS A 178 13.65 -11.66 -0.15
CA LYS A 178 13.33 -11.17 1.19
C LYS A 178 12.63 -9.81 1.09
N GLY A 179 11.86 -9.46 2.12
CA GLY A 179 11.39 -8.08 2.29
C GLY A 179 12.58 -7.11 2.43
N VAL A 180 12.36 -5.85 2.09
CA VAL A 180 13.40 -4.80 2.04
C VAL A 180 14.08 -4.62 3.40
N GLY A 181 13.29 -4.57 4.48
CA GLY A 181 13.83 -4.42 5.83
C GLY A 181 14.76 -5.56 6.24
N GLU A 182 14.37 -6.80 5.94
CA GLU A 182 15.19 -7.99 6.21
C GLU A 182 16.43 -8.06 5.30
N ALA A 183 16.28 -7.76 4.01
CA ALA A 183 17.37 -7.83 3.04
C ALA A 183 18.47 -6.79 3.29
N LEU A 184 18.08 -5.59 3.75
CA LEU A 184 18.99 -4.45 3.94
C LEU A 184 19.37 -4.22 5.41
N GLY A 185 18.68 -4.86 6.36
CA GLY A 185 18.90 -4.63 7.79
C GLY A 185 18.44 -3.25 8.27
N ILE A 186 17.37 -2.71 7.66
CA ILE A 186 16.83 -1.38 7.97
C ILE A 186 15.39 -1.49 8.48
N LYS A 187 14.93 -0.46 9.20
CA LYS A 187 13.51 -0.33 9.56
C LYS A 187 12.72 0.20 8.37
N THR A 188 11.54 -0.35 8.15
CA THR A 188 10.63 0.05 7.07
C THR A 188 9.22 0.28 7.60
N VAL A 189 8.46 1.11 6.90
CA VAL A 189 7.00 1.21 7.06
C VAL A 189 6.37 0.26 6.05
N ASN A 190 5.59 -0.71 6.51
CA ASN A 190 5.09 -1.80 5.68
C ASN A 190 3.60 -1.60 5.39
N ILE A 191 3.28 -1.28 4.14
CA ILE A 191 1.91 -1.19 3.62
C ILE A 191 1.59 -2.52 2.93
N ALA A 192 1.38 -3.57 3.73
CA ALA A 192 1.21 -4.95 3.27
C ALA A 192 -0.13 -5.20 2.53
N GLY A 193 -0.12 -6.16 1.62
CA GLY A 193 -1.24 -6.53 0.76
C GLY A 193 -0.76 -6.92 -0.65
N CYS A 194 -1.58 -7.66 -1.41
CA CYS A 194 -1.22 -8.14 -2.75
C CYS A 194 -2.33 -7.88 -3.78
N PRO A 195 -2.51 -6.63 -4.23
CA PRO A 195 -1.83 -5.40 -3.78
C PRO A 195 -2.47 -4.80 -2.52
N PRO A 196 -1.82 -3.83 -1.85
CA PRO A 196 -2.43 -3.11 -0.74
C PRO A 196 -3.53 -2.16 -1.21
N ASN A 197 -4.39 -1.74 -0.28
CA ASN A 197 -5.37 -0.70 -0.55
C ASN A 197 -4.66 0.67 -0.72
N PRO A 198 -4.91 1.43 -1.82
CA PRO A 198 -4.29 2.74 -2.02
C PRO A 198 -4.56 3.73 -0.88
N VAL A 199 -5.69 3.62 -0.18
CA VAL A 199 -6.02 4.44 0.99
C VAL A 199 -4.97 4.31 2.09
N ASN A 200 -4.36 3.13 2.26
CA ASN A 200 -3.38 2.89 3.31
C ASN A 200 -2.06 3.61 3.02
N PHE A 201 -1.66 3.63 1.75
CA PHE A 201 -0.49 4.37 1.29
C PHE A 201 -0.71 5.88 1.43
N VAL A 202 -1.82 6.40 0.86
CA VAL A 202 -2.14 7.83 0.92
C VAL A 202 -2.31 8.30 2.36
N GLY A 203 -3.04 7.54 3.19
CA GLY A 203 -3.24 7.86 4.60
C GLY A 203 -1.92 7.91 5.37
N THR A 204 -0.98 7.02 5.09
CA THR A 204 0.34 7.04 5.72
C THR A 204 1.14 8.28 5.33
N VAL A 205 1.15 8.64 4.04
CA VAL A 205 1.83 9.84 3.54
C VAL A 205 1.21 11.10 4.13
N VAL A 206 -0.12 11.22 4.09
CA VAL A 206 -0.84 12.38 4.62
C VAL A 206 -0.66 12.51 6.14
N ASN A 207 -0.68 11.41 6.88
CA ASN A 207 -0.40 11.41 8.31
C ASN A 207 0.98 12.00 8.62
N TYR A 208 2.00 11.55 7.88
CA TYR A 208 3.37 12.06 8.02
C TYR A 208 3.46 13.56 7.71
N LEU A 209 2.82 14.01 6.62
CA LEU A 209 2.82 15.43 6.24
C LEU A 209 2.07 16.31 7.24
N LEU A 210 1.00 15.80 7.84
CA LEU A 210 0.21 16.52 8.84
C LEU A 210 0.90 16.64 10.19
N LEU A 211 1.50 15.55 10.66
CA LEU A 211 1.95 15.41 12.03
C LEU A 211 3.47 15.52 12.18
N GLY A 212 4.22 15.52 11.07
CA GLY A 212 5.68 15.52 11.05
C GLY A 212 6.30 14.23 11.60
N LYS A 213 5.50 13.17 11.76
CA LYS A 213 5.92 11.87 12.29
C LYS A 213 5.09 10.75 11.68
N LEU A 214 5.63 9.54 11.66
CA LEU A 214 4.92 8.36 11.19
C LEU A 214 3.71 8.04 12.08
N PRO A 215 2.65 7.39 11.52
CA PRO A 215 1.59 6.82 12.34
C PRO A 215 2.16 5.76 13.29
N ALA A 216 1.43 5.42 14.35
CA ALA A 216 1.78 4.28 15.19
C ALA A 216 1.80 3.00 14.35
N LEU A 217 2.84 2.17 14.54
CA LEU A 217 3.06 0.94 13.81
C LEU A 217 2.93 -0.27 14.74
N ASP A 218 2.53 -1.42 14.21
CA ASP A 218 2.67 -2.71 14.90
C ASP A 218 4.11 -3.25 14.85
N ASP A 219 4.33 -4.41 15.44
CA ASP A 219 5.65 -5.07 15.51
C ASP A 219 6.17 -5.51 14.13
N LEU A 220 5.31 -5.56 13.11
CA LEU A 220 5.66 -5.83 11.72
C LEU A 220 5.89 -4.53 10.92
N GLY A 221 5.90 -3.37 11.57
CA GLY A 221 6.10 -2.08 10.92
C GLY A 221 4.89 -1.59 10.13
N ARG A 222 3.68 -2.14 10.35
CA ARG A 222 2.46 -1.79 9.63
C ARG A 222 1.66 -0.71 10.37
N PRO A 223 1.10 0.31 9.70
CA PRO A 223 0.29 1.34 10.36
C PRO A 223 -0.95 0.79 11.08
N LEU A 224 -1.07 1.06 12.38
CA LEU A 224 -2.17 0.53 13.21
C LEU A 224 -3.56 0.94 12.73
N PHE A 225 -3.70 2.10 12.07
CA PHE A 225 -5.00 2.52 11.55
C PHE A 225 -5.51 1.59 10.44
N ALA A 226 -4.62 0.93 9.70
CA ALA A 226 -4.97 0.02 8.59
C ALA A 226 -4.84 -1.46 8.98
N TYR A 227 -3.92 -1.79 9.89
CA TYR A 227 -3.55 -3.17 10.22
C TYR A 227 -3.74 -3.51 11.71
N GLY A 228 -4.37 -2.64 12.51
CA GLY A 228 -4.55 -2.85 13.95
C GLY A 228 -5.68 -3.80 14.34
N LYS A 229 -6.48 -4.26 13.37
CA LYS A 229 -7.61 -5.18 13.59
C LYS A 229 -7.61 -6.26 12.52
N SER A 230 -8.09 -7.46 12.87
CA SER A 230 -8.27 -8.52 11.90
C SER A 230 -9.41 -8.19 10.92
N ILE A 231 -9.39 -8.82 9.74
CA ILE A 231 -10.49 -8.82 8.78
C ILE A 231 -11.76 -9.34 9.45
N HIS A 232 -11.64 -10.41 10.23
CA HIS A 232 -12.77 -11.08 10.88
C HIS A 232 -13.47 -10.20 11.91
N ASP A 233 -12.71 -9.44 12.72
CA ASP A 233 -13.27 -8.51 13.71
C ASP A 233 -14.14 -7.41 13.11
N GLN A 234 -13.96 -7.14 11.82
CA GLN A 234 -14.63 -6.10 11.06
C GLN A 234 -15.57 -6.66 9.99
N CYS A 235 -15.72 -7.99 9.89
CA CYS A 235 -16.43 -8.63 8.80
C CYS A 235 -17.96 -8.52 9.00
N PRO A 236 -18.73 -8.03 7.99
CA PRO A 236 -20.19 -8.01 8.05
C PRO A 236 -20.83 -9.40 8.17
N ARG A 237 -20.15 -10.46 7.70
CA ARG A 237 -20.62 -11.86 7.83
C ARG A 237 -20.32 -12.48 9.20
N ARG A 238 -19.80 -11.70 10.17
CA ARG A 238 -19.45 -12.22 11.50
C ARG A 238 -20.65 -12.75 12.28
N ALA A 239 -21.83 -12.16 12.12
CA ALA A 239 -23.06 -12.69 12.75
C ALA A 239 -23.37 -14.12 12.28
N HIS A 240 -23.16 -14.41 10.99
CA HIS A 240 -23.31 -15.78 10.46
C HIS A 240 -22.27 -16.73 11.07
N PHE A 241 -21.03 -16.28 11.25
CA PHE A 241 -20.01 -17.08 11.94
C PHE A 241 -20.42 -17.42 13.39
N GLU A 242 -20.97 -16.44 14.13
CA GLU A 242 -21.39 -16.62 15.53
C GLU A 242 -22.65 -17.51 15.68
N ASN A 243 -23.41 -17.72 14.60
CA ASN A 243 -24.61 -18.55 14.56
C ASN A 243 -24.42 -19.91 13.87
N ASP A 244 -23.18 -20.31 13.60
CA ASP A 244 -22.84 -21.54 12.87
C ASP A 244 -23.42 -21.61 11.43
N GLU A 245 -23.64 -20.45 10.80
CA GLU A 245 -24.17 -20.30 9.45
C GLU A 245 -23.03 -20.18 8.42
N PHE A 246 -22.69 -21.31 7.80
CA PHE A 246 -21.53 -21.42 6.93
C PHE A 246 -21.89 -21.79 5.49
N VAL A 247 -21.09 -21.27 4.57
CA VAL A 247 -20.96 -21.83 3.23
C VAL A 247 -20.07 -23.06 3.32
N GLU A 248 -20.56 -24.21 2.86
CA GLU A 248 -19.77 -25.45 2.76
C GLU A 248 -19.34 -25.76 1.32
N VAL A 249 -20.15 -25.31 0.34
CA VAL A 249 -19.90 -25.51 -1.09
C VAL A 249 -20.18 -24.22 -1.84
N PHE A 250 -19.30 -23.83 -2.75
CA PHE A 250 -19.52 -22.65 -3.60
C PHE A 250 -20.76 -22.83 -4.48
N GLY A 251 -21.58 -21.79 -4.56
CA GLY A 251 -22.82 -21.80 -5.35
C GLY A 251 -24.04 -22.40 -4.63
N SER A 252 -23.94 -22.74 -3.34
CA SER A 252 -25.08 -23.18 -2.54
C SER A 252 -26.06 -22.04 -2.20
N GLU A 253 -27.22 -22.37 -1.64
CA GLU A 253 -28.19 -21.36 -1.18
C GLU A 253 -27.61 -20.49 -0.05
N GLU A 254 -26.79 -21.07 0.83
CA GLU A 254 -26.05 -20.36 1.88
C GLU A 254 -25.04 -19.37 1.28
N ALA A 255 -24.37 -19.76 0.18
CA ALA A 255 -23.47 -18.86 -0.54
C ALA A 255 -24.22 -17.68 -1.15
N ALA A 256 -25.40 -17.94 -1.75
CA ALA A 256 -26.28 -16.89 -2.27
C ALA A 256 -26.86 -15.99 -1.17
N ALA A 257 -27.09 -16.54 0.03
CA ALA A 257 -27.55 -15.81 1.21
C ALA A 257 -26.44 -15.02 1.92
N GLY A 258 -25.18 -15.17 1.50
CA GLY A 258 -24.05 -14.41 2.07
C GLY A 258 -23.53 -14.95 3.40
N TYR A 259 -23.68 -16.25 3.65
CA TYR A 259 -23.20 -16.91 4.87
C TYR A 259 -21.68 -16.87 5.02
N CYS A 260 -21.17 -17.22 6.21
CA CYS A 260 -19.76 -17.11 6.51
C CYS A 260 -18.91 -18.08 5.66
N LEU A 261 -17.78 -17.61 5.16
CA LEU A 261 -16.87 -18.37 4.28
C LEU A 261 -15.78 -19.16 5.05
N TYR A 262 -15.94 -19.34 6.37
CA TYR A 262 -14.92 -19.98 7.21
C TYR A 262 -14.61 -21.41 6.77
N LYS A 263 -15.64 -22.25 6.62
CA LYS A 263 -15.50 -23.67 6.20
C LYS A 263 -14.95 -23.86 4.78
N VAL A 264 -15.01 -22.83 3.93
CA VAL A 264 -14.40 -22.83 2.58
C VAL A 264 -13.03 -22.12 2.55
N GLY A 265 -12.39 -21.96 3.72
CA GLY A 265 -10.98 -21.60 3.85
C GLY A 265 -10.67 -20.11 4.11
N CYS A 266 -11.63 -19.34 4.61
CA CYS A 266 -11.40 -17.93 4.90
C CYS A 266 -10.35 -17.73 6.01
N ARG A 267 -9.20 -17.12 5.64
CA ARG A 267 -8.09 -16.73 6.54
C ARG A 267 -8.31 -15.39 7.24
N GLY A 268 -9.49 -14.80 7.11
CA GLY A 268 -9.86 -13.53 7.74
C GLY A 268 -9.58 -13.45 9.25
N PRO A 269 -9.78 -14.54 10.04
CA PRO A 269 -9.46 -14.54 11.47
C PRO A 269 -7.98 -14.27 11.80
N GLU A 270 -7.05 -14.70 10.94
CA GLU A 270 -5.62 -14.53 11.13
C GLU A 270 -5.01 -13.41 10.26
N THR A 271 -5.84 -12.61 9.58
CA THR A 271 -5.39 -11.58 8.63
C THR A 271 -5.73 -10.19 9.11
N TYR A 272 -4.74 -9.30 9.16
CA TYR A 272 -4.90 -7.91 9.54
C TYR A 272 -4.91 -7.01 8.31
N ASN A 273 -6.02 -6.30 8.12
CA ASN A 273 -6.19 -5.30 7.07
C ASN A 273 -7.52 -4.56 7.28
N ASN A 274 -7.73 -3.46 6.56
CA ASN A 274 -8.96 -2.68 6.59
C ASN A 274 -9.89 -2.93 5.39
N CYS A 275 -9.72 -4.04 4.66
CA CYS A 275 -10.56 -4.39 3.50
C CYS A 275 -12.08 -4.30 3.75
N PRO A 276 -12.65 -4.72 4.90
CA PRO A 276 -14.09 -4.64 5.13
C PRO A 276 -14.60 -3.19 5.28
N ILE A 277 -13.71 -2.29 5.72
CA ILE A 277 -14.03 -0.89 6.01
C ILE A 277 -13.75 0.00 4.81
N ALA A 278 -12.54 -0.09 4.26
CA ALA A 278 -12.12 0.72 3.11
C ALA A 278 -12.66 0.16 1.79
N LYS A 279 -12.84 -1.16 1.69
CA LYS A 279 -13.12 -1.91 0.45
C LYS A 279 -12.13 -1.53 -0.66
N PHE A 280 -12.33 -2.03 -1.88
CA PHE A 280 -11.49 -1.72 -3.03
C PHE A 280 -12.31 -1.03 -4.12
N ASN A 281 -11.61 -0.29 -4.98
CA ASN A 281 -12.18 0.39 -6.15
C ASN A 281 -13.32 1.33 -5.77
N ASP A 282 -12.99 2.42 -5.05
CA ASP A 282 -13.97 3.41 -4.58
C ASP A 282 -15.04 2.88 -3.63
N GLY A 283 -14.65 1.99 -2.72
CA GLY A 283 -15.62 1.43 -1.79
C GLY A 283 -16.56 0.39 -2.42
N THR A 284 -16.30 -0.06 -3.66
CA THR A 284 -17.22 -0.93 -4.41
C THR A 284 -17.36 -2.32 -3.78
N SER A 285 -16.25 -3.04 -3.58
CA SER A 285 -16.29 -4.41 -3.06
C SER A 285 -14.95 -4.83 -2.45
N TRP A 286 -14.91 -6.02 -1.87
CA TRP A 286 -13.71 -6.68 -1.36
C TRP A 286 -13.93 -8.21 -1.38
N PRO A 287 -12.89 -9.05 -1.19
CA PRO A 287 -12.97 -10.49 -1.48
C PRO A 287 -14.19 -11.21 -0.87
N ILE A 288 -14.45 -11.03 0.43
CA ILE A 288 -15.55 -11.72 1.12
C ILE A 288 -16.91 -11.17 0.70
N GLU A 289 -17.03 -9.87 0.41
CA GLU A 289 -18.28 -9.31 -0.15
C GLU A 289 -18.58 -9.88 -1.53
N ALA A 290 -17.54 -10.14 -2.34
CA ALA A 290 -17.65 -10.81 -3.64
C ALA A 290 -17.83 -12.34 -3.54
N GLY A 291 -17.90 -12.92 -2.33
CA GLY A 291 -18.12 -14.35 -2.10
C GLY A 291 -16.87 -15.22 -2.11
N ALA A 292 -15.67 -14.63 -2.17
CA ALA A 292 -14.41 -15.36 -2.10
C ALA A 292 -13.78 -15.30 -0.68
N PRO A 293 -13.28 -16.42 -0.14
CA PRO A 293 -12.61 -16.42 1.16
C PRO A 293 -11.36 -15.53 1.13
N CYS A 294 -11.05 -14.88 2.25
CA CYS A 294 -9.79 -14.15 2.40
C CYS A 294 -8.63 -15.15 2.37
N ILE A 295 -7.59 -14.87 1.59
CA ILE A 295 -6.38 -15.72 1.50
C ILE A 295 -5.23 -15.23 2.40
N GLY A 296 -5.43 -14.15 3.15
CA GLY A 296 -4.43 -13.59 4.05
C GLY A 296 -3.25 -12.87 3.40
N CYS A 297 -3.49 -12.22 2.26
CA CYS A 297 -2.43 -11.65 1.43
C CYS A 297 -1.60 -10.51 2.06
N SER A 298 -2.00 -9.98 3.23
CA SER A 298 -1.25 -8.97 4.00
C SER A 298 -0.43 -9.54 5.15
N GLU A 299 -0.41 -10.86 5.33
CA GLU A 299 0.37 -11.54 6.37
C GLU A 299 1.72 -12.05 5.83
N PRO A 300 2.76 -12.12 6.69
CA PRO A 300 4.02 -12.75 6.33
C PRO A 300 3.84 -14.22 5.90
N ALA A 301 4.56 -14.61 4.85
CA ALA A 301 4.61 -15.99 4.34
C ALA A 301 3.23 -16.64 4.02
N PHE A 302 2.19 -15.85 3.72
CA PHE A 302 0.83 -16.37 3.56
C PHE A 302 0.69 -17.47 2.49
N TRP A 303 1.52 -17.46 1.45
CA TRP A 303 1.55 -18.52 0.42
C TRP A 303 1.85 -19.90 0.97
N ASP A 304 2.71 -19.99 1.98
CA ASP A 304 3.10 -21.25 2.59
C ASP A 304 2.33 -21.50 3.90
N LYS A 305 2.01 -20.43 4.65
CA LYS A 305 1.31 -20.51 5.94
C LYS A 305 -0.16 -20.88 5.79
N PHE A 306 -0.82 -20.37 4.75
CA PHE A 306 -2.28 -20.46 4.60
C PHE A 306 -2.74 -21.36 3.45
N THR A 307 -1.81 -21.95 2.70
CA THR A 307 -2.12 -22.99 1.73
C THR A 307 -2.32 -24.34 2.43
N PRO A 308 -3.25 -25.20 1.97
CA PRO A 308 -4.22 -24.98 0.90
C PRO A 308 -5.28 -23.93 1.28
N PHE A 309 -5.55 -22.96 0.40
CA PHE A 309 -6.44 -21.82 0.74
C PHE A 309 -7.91 -22.18 0.91
N TYR A 310 -8.36 -23.33 0.43
CA TYR A 310 -9.77 -23.73 0.44
C TYR A 310 -10.06 -24.83 1.46
N GLU A 311 -9.18 -24.96 2.45
CA GLU A 311 -9.36 -25.82 3.62
C GLU A 311 -9.57 -24.94 4.85
N GLU A 312 -10.39 -25.41 5.78
CA GLU A 312 -10.65 -24.73 7.06
C GLU A 312 -9.34 -24.38 7.80
N LEU A 313 -9.35 -23.31 8.61
CA LEU A 313 -8.22 -22.95 9.47
C LEU A 313 -7.99 -24.01 10.55
#